data_AF-A0A842V6P1-F1
#
_entry.id   AF-A0A842V6P1-F1
#
_cell.length_a   1.000
_cell.length_b   1.000
_cell.length_c   1.000
_cell.angle_alpha   90.00
_cell.angle_beta   90.00
_cell.angle_gamma   90.00
#
_symmetry.space_group_name_H-M   'P 1'
#
loop_
_entity.id
_entity.type
_entity.pdbx_description
1 polymer ?
#
loop_
_entity_poly.entity_id
_entity_poly.type
_entity_poly.pdbx_seq_one_letter_code
_entity_poly.pdbx_strand_id
1 'polypeptide(L)'
;MARGLSPLTTTGLLLFISILLGATVMTFGEEFIEERNTLATPRCDTISMHVIDVGGNSTLCYTTNEVRLFIENTGAASLTGFRAQIVGTENVHDAMSDTSIEAGTSGLLVFTIPPLGIPQQIRLTPELDAGLCPQESLTITPLHPCS
;
A
#
# COMPACT_ATOMS: atom_id res chain seq x y z
N MET A 1 62.20 3.15 -30.14
CA MET A 1 61.36 2.93 -31.34
C MET A 1 60.00 2.42 -30.90
N ALA A 2 58.98 3.28 -30.94
CA ALA A 2 57.60 2.84 -30.69
C ALA A 2 57.09 2.12 -31.94
N ARG A 3 56.91 0.79 -31.86
CA ARG A 3 56.23 0.02 -32.90
C ARG A 3 54.74 0.36 -32.80
N GLY A 4 54.28 1.28 -33.64
CA GLY A 4 52.86 1.61 -33.74
C GLY A 4 52.07 0.37 -34.20
N LEU A 5 51.05 -0.01 -33.44
CA LEU A 5 50.03 -0.95 -33.90
C LEU A 5 49.42 -0.42 -35.20
N SER A 6 49.18 -1.30 -36.18
CA SER A 6 48.58 -0.86 -37.43
C SER A 6 47.18 -0.33 -37.14
N PRO A 7 46.74 0.77 -37.78
CA PRO A 7 45.45 1.40 -37.50
C PRO A 7 44.27 0.42 -37.52
N LEU A 8 44.33 -0.60 -38.39
CA LEU A 8 43.33 -1.67 -38.49
C LEU A 8 43.23 -2.55 -37.24
N THR A 9 44.37 -2.88 -36.61
CA THR A 9 44.39 -3.71 -35.40
C THR A 9 43.85 -2.98 -34.17
N THR A 10 44.10 -1.67 -34.09
CA THR A 10 43.60 -0.83 -32.99
C THR A 10 42.08 -0.65 -33.06
N THR A 11 41.53 -0.43 -34.25
CA THR A 11 40.06 -0.28 -34.42
C THR A 11 39.31 -1.56 -34.09
N GLY A 12 39.84 -2.73 -34.48
CA GLY A 12 39.25 -4.02 -34.12
C GLY A 12 39.24 -4.26 -32.60
N LEU A 13 40.33 -3.92 -31.91
CA LEU A 13 40.41 -4.02 -30.45
C LEU A 13 39.38 -3.12 -29.75
N LEU A 14 39.23 -1.88 -30.22
CA LEU A 14 38.27 -0.91 -29.66
C LEU A 14 36.82 -1.36 -29.82
N LEU A 15 36.48 -1.97 -30.97
CA LEU A 15 35.15 -2.53 -31.21
C LEU A 15 34.86 -3.70 -30.27
N PHE A 16 35.84 -4.58 -30.07
CA PHE A 16 35.68 -5.73 -29.19
C PHE A 16 35.47 -5.33 -27.72
N ILE A 17 36.23 -4.33 -27.24
CA ILE A 17 36.07 -3.77 -25.90
C ILE A 17 34.69 -3.11 -25.73
N SER A 18 34.20 -2.42 -26.76
CA SER A 18 32.88 -1.77 -26.74
C SER A 18 31.74 -2.79 -26.61
N ILE A 19 31.83 -3.92 -27.32
CA ILE A 19 30.81 -5.00 -27.25
C ILE A 19 30.82 -5.68 -25.88
N LEU A 20 32.01 -5.94 -25.33
CA LEU A 20 32.14 -6.51 -23.98
C LEU A 20 31.55 -5.59 -22.91
N LEU A 21 31.89 -4.29 -22.95
CA LEU A 21 31.33 -3.30 -22.03
C LEU A 21 29.80 -3.18 -22.16
N GLY A 22 29.27 -3.22 -23.38
CA GLY A 22 27.83 -3.17 -23.63
C GLY A 22 27.07 -4.35 -23.01
N ALA A 23 27.60 -5.57 -23.16
CA ALA A 23 27.00 -6.77 -22.56
C ALA A 23 27.02 -6.71 -21.02
N THR A 24 28.12 -6.25 -20.42
CA THR A 24 28.26 -6.12 -18.97
C THR A 24 27.30 -5.07 -18.39
N VAL A 25 27.11 -3.93 -19.06
CA VAL A 25 26.16 -2.91 -18.59
C VAL A 25 24.71 -3.40 -18.70
N MET A 26 24.40 -4.21 -19.71
CA MET A 26 23.07 -4.82 -19.84
C MET A 26 22.79 -5.82 -18.72
N THR A 27 23.74 -6.68 -18.34
CA THR A 27 23.56 -7.63 -17.23
C THR A 27 23.38 -6.94 -15.89
N PHE A 28 24.16 -5.88 -15.60
CA PHE A 28 23.96 -5.08 -14.37
C PHE A 28 22.65 -4.27 -14.38
N GLY A 29 22.17 -3.88 -15.57
CA GLY A 29 20.89 -3.17 -15.72
C GLY A 29 19.68 -4.06 -15.41
N GLU A 30 19.70 -5.32 -15.86
CA GLU A 30 18.64 -6.29 -15.59
C GLU A 30 18.57 -6.64 -14.09
N GLU A 31 19.71 -6.92 -13.46
CA GLU A 31 19.78 -7.21 -12.01
C GLU A 31 19.26 -6.03 -11.17
N PHE A 32 19.54 -4.79 -11.56
CA PHE A 32 19.07 -3.60 -10.84
C PHE A 32 17.55 -3.36 -10.97
N ILE A 33 16.92 -3.83 -12.05
CA ILE A 33 15.47 -3.74 -12.27
C ILE A 33 14.74 -4.88 -11.53
N GLU A 34 15.32 -6.09 -11.53
CA GLU A 34 14.76 -7.24 -10.83
C GLU A 34 14.85 -7.09 -9.30
N GLU A 35 15.95 -6.52 -8.79
CA GLU A 35 16.12 -6.29 -7.35
C GLU A 35 15.17 -5.20 -6.81
N ARG A 36 14.84 -4.17 -7.62
CA ARG A 36 13.79 -3.20 -7.26
C ARG A 36 12.36 -3.74 -7.34
N ASN A 37 12.11 -4.76 -8.15
CA ASN A 37 10.81 -5.43 -8.19
C ASN A 37 10.64 -6.47 -7.07
N THR A 38 11.73 -6.93 -6.45
CA THR A 38 11.71 -7.91 -5.35
C THR A 38 11.86 -7.28 -3.97
N LEU A 39 12.35 -6.04 -3.87
CA LEU A 39 12.30 -5.24 -2.65
C LEU A 39 10.90 -4.65 -2.41
N ALA A 40 10.02 -5.53 -1.92
CA ALA A 40 9.04 -5.24 -0.88
C ALA A 40 8.08 -4.04 -1.08
N THR A 41 7.55 -3.83 -2.28
CA THR A 41 6.23 -3.19 -2.35
C THR A 41 5.22 -4.22 -1.84
N PRO A 42 4.47 -3.95 -0.74
CA PRO A 42 3.36 -4.81 -0.37
C PRO A 42 2.48 -5.00 -1.61
N ARG A 43 2.09 -6.25 -1.91
CA ARG A 43 1.18 -6.59 -3.02
C ARG A 43 -0.23 -6.12 -2.72
N CYS A 44 -0.37 -4.80 -2.56
CA CYS A 44 -1.62 -4.12 -2.25
C CYS A 44 -2.65 -4.33 -3.36
N ASP A 45 -2.21 -4.65 -4.58
CA ASP A 45 -3.05 -5.02 -5.73
C ASP A 45 -3.92 -6.26 -5.49
N THR A 46 -3.61 -7.06 -4.47
CA THR A 46 -4.41 -8.23 -4.07
C THR A 46 -5.42 -7.96 -2.96
N ILE A 47 -5.45 -6.73 -2.43
CA ILE A 47 -6.40 -6.30 -1.41
C ILE A 47 -7.65 -5.76 -2.10
N SER A 48 -8.80 -6.15 -1.60
CA SER A 48 -10.07 -5.53 -1.93
C SER A 48 -10.92 -5.52 -0.68
N MET A 49 -11.49 -4.37 -0.34
CA MET A 49 -12.27 -4.20 0.88
C MET A 49 -13.56 -3.49 0.57
N HIS A 50 -14.62 -3.94 1.25
CA HIS A 50 -15.92 -3.28 1.21
C HIS A 50 -16.45 -3.07 2.61
N VAL A 51 -17.18 -1.97 2.80
CA VAL A 51 -17.96 -1.76 4.02
C VAL A 51 -19.25 -2.54 3.85
N ILE A 52 -19.60 -3.33 4.87
CA ILE A 52 -20.84 -4.09 4.85
C ILE A 52 -21.99 -3.17 5.27
N ASP A 53 -22.99 -3.06 4.40
CA ASP A 53 -24.26 -2.44 4.70
C ASP A 53 -25.29 -3.52 5.07
N VAL A 54 -25.87 -3.44 6.27
CA VAL A 54 -26.90 -4.38 6.72
C VAL A 54 -28.26 -3.69 6.62
N GLY A 55 -29.13 -4.20 5.74
CA GLY A 55 -30.49 -3.68 5.58
C GLY A 55 -30.56 -2.25 5.03
N GLY A 56 -29.56 -1.82 4.25
CA GLY A 56 -29.49 -0.47 3.68
C GLY A 56 -28.96 0.61 4.62
N ASN A 57 -28.60 0.24 5.85
CA ASN A 57 -27.86 1.09 6.76
C ASN A 57 -26.39 0.67 6.72
N SER A 58 -25.51 1.63 6.49
CA SER A 58 -24.08 1.36 6.62
C SER A 58 -23.78 1.01 8.07
N THR A 59 -23.14 -0.14 8.29
CA THR A 59 -22.74 -0.58 9.65
C THR A 59 -21.60 0.27 10.21
N LEU A 60 -21.24 1.33 9.50
CA LEU A 60 -20.37 2.39 9.94
C LEU A 60 -21.16 3.43 10.75
N CYS A 61 -20.77 3.58 12.01
CA CYS A 61 -21.34 4.61 12.88
C CYS A 61 -20.32 5.12 13.89
N TYR A 62 -20.58 6.29 14.48
CA TYR A 62 -19.76 6.85 15.55
C TYR A 62 -20.55 7.09 16.83
N THR A 63 -19.83 7.06 17.94
CA THR A 63 -20.27 7.53 19.25
C THR A 63 -19.36 8.67 19.69
N THR A 64 -19.54 9.20 20.90
CA THR A 64 -18.69 10.26 21.45
C THR A 64 -17.20 9.86 21.50
N ASN A 65 -16.90 8.58 21.70
CA ASN A 65 -15.55 8.10 21.99
C ASN A 65 -15.06 6.99 21.05
N GLU A 66 -15.90 6.53 20.12
CA GLU A 66 -15.56 5.39 19.25
C GLU A 66 -16.17 5.54 17.86
N VAL A 67 -15.43 5.10 16.84
CA VAL A 67 -15.95 4.81 15.50
C VAL A 67 -15.98 3.30 15.31
N ARG A 68 -17.11 2.77 14.87
CA ARG A 68 -17.33 1.35 14.61
C ARG A 68 -17.68 1.17 13.16
N LEU A 69 -17.09 0.17 12.51
CA LEU A 69 -17.40 -0.14 11.12
C LEU A 69 -17.13 -1.62 10.82
N PHE A 70 -17.94 -2.18 9.94
CA PHE A 70 -17.86 -3.58 9.55
C PHE A 70 -17.23 -3.67 8.16
N ILE A 71 -16.07 -4.30 8.05
CA ILE A 71 -15.34 -4.49 6.79
C ILE A 71 -15.45 -5.94 6.36
N GLU A 72 -15.64 -6.13 5.06
CA GLU A 72 -15.40 -7.38 4.36
C GLU A 72 -14.08 -7.29 3.59
N ASN A 73 -13.23 -8.29 3.77
CA ASN A 73 -12.05 -8.50 2.94
C ASN A 73 -12.44 -9.39 1.76
N THR A 74 -12.70 -8.79 0.60
CA THR A 74 -12.97 -9.51 -0.65
C THR A 74 -11.70 -9.79 -1.46
N GLY A 75 -10.55 -9.34 -0.96
CA GLY A 75 -9.23 -9.59 -1.54
C GLY A 75 -8.74 -11.03 -1.36
N ALA A 76 -7.61 -11.32 -2.01
CA ALA A 76 -6.95 -12.62 -1.90
C ALA A 76 -5.92 -12.67 -0.75
N ALA A 77 -5.54 -11.53 -0.20
CA ALA A 77 -4.59 -11.43 0.91
C ALA A 77 -5.30 -11.16 2.24
N SER A 78 -4.81 -11.76 3.32
CA SER A 78 -5.27 -11.49 4.67
C SER A 78 -4.72 -10.14 5.15
N LEU A 79 -5.57 -9.35 5.78
CA LEU A 79 -5.23 -8.03 6.33
C LEU A 79 -4.78 -8.20 7.77
N THR A 80 -3.63 -7.64 8.13
CA THR A 80 -3.06 -7.77 9.47
C THR A 80 -3.43 -6.63 10.40
N GLY A 81 -3.85 -5.50 9.84
CA GLY A 81 -4.25 -4.34 10.61
C GLY A 81 -4.83 -3.23 9.73
N PHE A 82 -5.20 -2.13 10.39
CA PHE A 82 -5.85 -1.00 9.76
C PHE A 82 -5.39 0.30 10.40
N ARG A 83 -5.04 1.28 9.58
CA ARG A 83 -4.88 2.67 9.99
C ARG A 83 -6.13 3.45 9.60
N ALA A 84 -6.78 4.06 10.58
CA ALA A 84 -7.91 4.94 10.38
C ALA A 84 -7.50 6.40 10.59
N GLN A 85 -7.73 7.24 9.61
CA GLN A 85 -7.69 8.69 9.77
C GLN A 85 -9.11 9.23 9.86
N ILE A 86 -9.48 9.75 11.02
CA ILE A 86 -10.82 10.18 11.36
C ILE A 86 -10.82 11.71 11.40
N VAL A 87 -11.63 12.31 10.53
CA VAL A 87 -11.75 13.76 10.37
C VAL A 87 -13.06 14.20 11.02
N GLY A 88 -12.94 14.97 12.10
CA GLY A 88 -14.06 15.66 12.73
C GLY A 88 -14.12 17.13 12.36
N THR A 89 -15.14 17.82 12.86
CA THR A 89 -15.31 19.27 12.63
C THR A 89 -14.22 20.12 13.25
N GLU A 90 -13.59 19.65 14.34
CA GLU A 90 -12.60 20.43 15.08
C GLU A 90 -11.17 19.93 14.87
N ASN A 91 -10.98 18.62 14.77
CA ASN A 91 -9.66 17.98 14.76
C ASN A 91 -9.64 16.74 13.87
N VAL A 92 -8.43 16.28 13.55
CA VAL A 92 -8.15 15.01 12.86
C VAL A 92 -7.42 14.08 13.82
N HIS A 93 -7.77 12.80 13.81
CA HIS A 93 -7.12 11.77 14.61
C HIS A 93 -6.73 10.58 13.77
N ASP A 94 -5.49 10.14 13.92
CA ASP A 94 -5.02 8.89 13.36
C ASP A 94 -5.06 7.81 14.45
N ALA A 95 -5.77 6.72 14.17
CA ALA A 95 -5.88 5.54 15.02
C ALA A 95 -5.37 4.31 14.26
N MET A 96 -4.88 3.32 15.00
CA MET A 96 -4.45 2.03 14.46
C MET A 96 -5.21 0.91 15.15
N SER A 97 -5.47 -0.15 14.40
CA SER A 97 -6.10 -1.38 14.86
C SER A 97 -5.28 -2.56 14.36
N ASP A 98 -4.90 -3.44 15.27
CA ASP A 98 -4.19 -4.69 14.97
C ASP A 98 -5.18 -5.85 14.70
N THR A 99 -6.42 -5.52 14.34
CA THR A 99 -7.43 -6.52 14.01
C THR A 99 -7.09 -7.14 12.66
N SER A 100 -6.81 -8.45 12.68
CA SER A 100 -6.61 -9.23 11.46
C SER A 100 -7.96 -9.67 10.85
N ILE A 101 -8.08 -9.57 9.52
CA ILE A 101 -9.24 -10.05 8.76
C ILE A 101 -8.73 -10.94 7.62
N GLU A 102 -9.02 -12.23 7.72
CA GLU A 102 -8.66 -13.22 6.70
C GLU A 102 -9.34 -12.94 5.36
N ALA A 103 -8.69 -13.35 4.27
CA ALA A 103 -9.26 -13.26 2.93
C ALA A 103 -10.64 -13.96 2.85
N GLY A 104 -11.63 -13.28 2.25
CA GLY A 104 -13.00 -13.77 2.11
C GLY A 104 -13.84 -13.75 3.39
N THR A 105 -13.38 -13.05 4.44
CA THR A 105 -14.11 -12.93 5.71
C THR A 105 -14.46 -11.48 6.03
N SER A 106 -15.28 -11.28 7.07
CA SER A 106 -15.64 -9.96 7.56
C SER A 106 -15.35 -9.81 9.04
N GLY A 107 -15.12 -8.57 9.46
CA GLY A 107 -14.79 -8.22 10.83
C GLY A 107 -15.29 -6.83 11.23
N LEU A 108 -15.52 -6.67 12.53
CA LEU A 108 -15.81 -5.38 13.13
C LEU A 108 -14.51 -4.69 13.53
N LEU A 109 -14.30 -3.48 13.02
CA LEU A 109 -13.23 -2.60 13.47
C LEU A 109 -13.81 -1.55 14.42
N VAL A 110 -13.10 -1.32 15.53
CA VAL A 110 -13.46 -0.32 16.53
C VAL A 110 -12.24 0.56 16.78
N PHE A 111 -12.41 1.86 16.58
CA PHE A 111 -11.37 2.86 16.82
C PHE A 111 -11.83 3.78 17.94
N THR A 112 -11.07 3.85 19.03
CA THR A 112 -11.28 4.86 20.07
C THR A 112 -10.83 6.21 19.54
N ILE A 113 -11.67 7.23 19.71
CA ILE A 113 -11.38 8.61 19.29
C ILE A 113 -11.42 9.57 20.48
N PRO A 114 -10.55 10.59 20.49
CA PRO A 114 -10.69 11.72 21.40
C PRO A 114 -11.89 12.60 20.98
N PRO A 115 -12.22 13.67 21.71
CA PRO A 115 -13.20 14.65 21.26
C PRO A 115 -12.74 15.33 19.95
N LEU A 116 -13.44 15.05 18.84
CA LEU A 116 -13.13 15.60 17.50
C LEU A 116 -14.21 16.56 16.97
N GLY A 117 -15.20 16.90 17.80
CA GLY A 117 -16.46 17.46 17.35
C GLY A 117 -17.32 16.39 16.67
N ILE A 118 -18.05 16.75 15.60
CA ILE A 118 -18.87 15.80 14.84
C ILE A 118 -17.96 15.09 13.81
N PRO A 119 -17.74 13.77 13.89
CA PRO A 119 -17.01 13.02 12.87
C PRO A 119 -17.71 13.17 11.51
N GLN A 120 -16.98 13.54 10.47
CA GLN A 120 -17.51 13.75 9.13
C GLN A 120 -17.07 12.67 8.15
N GLN A 121 -15.80 12.27 8.24
CA GLN A 121 -15.16 11.38 7.30
C GLN A 121 -14.18 10.46 8.01
N ILE A 122 -14.08 9.22 7.53
CA ILE A 122 -13.00 8.30 7.90
C ILE A 122 -12.30 7.82 6.63
N ARG A 123 -10.98 7.76 6.70
CA ARG A 123 -10.13 7.11 5.69
C ARG A 123 -9.45 5.92 6.31
N LEU A 124 -9.80 4.73 5.86
CA LEU A 124 -9.19 3.46 6.27
C LEU A 124 -8.09 3.09 5.29
N THR A 125 -6.92 2.78 5.82
CA THR A 125 -5.78 2.26 5.06
C THR A 125 -5.45 0.87 5.60
N PRO A 126 -5.54 -0.19 4.77
CA PRO A 126 -5.23 -1.53 5.20
C PRO A 126 -3.73 -1.72 5.41
N GLU A 127 -3.39 -2.69 6.25
CA GLU A 127 -2.04 -3.16 6.51
C GLU A 127 -1.91 -4.64 6.16
N LEU A 128 -0.80 -5.00 5.53
CA LEU A 128 -0.33 -6.36 5.31
C LEU A 128 0.95 -6.60 6.13
N ASP A 129 1.43 -7.84 6.21
CA ASP A 129 2.74 -8.16 6.82
C ASP A 129 3.91 -7.33 6.25
N ALA A 130 3.80 -6.90 4.99
CA ALA A 130 4.80 -6.09 4.30
C ALA A 130 4.61 -4.56 4.48
N GLY A 131 3.55 -4.11 5.17
CA GLY A 131 3.30 -2.72 5.52
C GLY A 131 1.95 -2.17 5.04
N LEU A 132 1.79 -0.84 5.15
CA LEU A 132 0.56 -0.12 4.83
C LEU A 132 0.32 -0.01 3.32
N CYS A 133 -0.94 -0.09 2.92
CA CYS A 133 -1.40 -0.04 1.54
C CYS A 133 -2.28 1.20 1.25
N PRO A 134 -1.68 2.41 1.15
CA PRO A 134 -2.44 3.66 0.99
C PRO A 134 -3.18 3.80 -0.35
N GLN A 135 -2.78 3.02 -1.37
CA GLN A 135 -3.44 3.00 -2.68
C GLN A 135 -4.84 2.38 -2.58
N GLU A 136 -5.02 1.41 -1.69
CA GLU A 136 -6.29 0.72 -1.43
C GLU A 136 -7.05 1.34 -0.25
N SER A 137 -6.82 2.63 0.01
CA SER A 137 -7.49 3.30 1.13
C SER A 137 -8.96 3.56 0.82
N LEU A 138 -9.84 3.16 1.74
CA LEU A 138 -11.27 3.40 1.63
C LEU A 138 -11.65 4.69 2.37
N THR A 139 -12.26 5.62 1.65
CA THR A 139 -12.79 6.85 2.25
C THR A 139 -14.31 6.76 2.34
N ILE A 140 -14.85 6.99 3.53
CA ILE A 140 -16.28 6.85 3.79
C ILE A 140 -16.82 8.16 4.34
N THR A 141 -17.90 8.64 3.75
CA THR A 141 -18.57 9.91 4.06
C THR A 141 -20.01 9.84 3.58
N PRO A 142 -21.00 10.39 4.31
CA PRO A 142 -20.91 10.96 5.67
C PRO A 142 -20.93 9.88 6.76
N LEU A 143 -20.33 10.18 7.91
CA LEU A 143 -20.44 9.35 9.12
C LEU A 143 -21.78 9.66 9.84
N HIS A 144 -22.46 8.61 10.31
CA HIS A 144 -23.71 8.73 11.08
C HIS A 144 -23.52 8.31 12.54
N PRO A 145 -24.24 8.93 13.51
CA PRO A 145 -24.19 8.50 14.90
C PRO A 145 -24.79 7.10 15.06
N CYS A 146 -24.23 6.29 15.96
CA CYS A 146 -24.81 5.00 16.32
C CYS A 146 -26.15 5.24 17.05
N SER A 147 -27.23 4.64 16.54
CA SER A 147 -28.59 4.71 17.11
C SER A 147 -28.77 3.81 18.32
#